data_AF-A0A895AJE2-F1
#
_entry.id   AF-A0A895AJE2-F1
#
_cell.length_a   1.000
_cell.length_b   1.000
_cell.length_c   1.000
_cell.angle_alpha   90.00
_cell.angle_beta   90.00
_cell.angle_gamma   90.00
#
_symmetry.space_group_name_H-M   'P 1'
#
loop_
_entity.id
_entity.type
_entity.pdbx_description
1 polymer ?
#
loop_
_entity_poly.entity_id
_entity_poly.type
_entity_poly.pdbx_seq_one_letter_code
_entity_poly.pdbx_strand_id
1 'polypeptide(L)'
;MAENLDPTAAHRRSLTVTTIATLGGVVAAFVSEVAVSDPTSRMGLLVLLGLVIVELGLMRAFGVDIGEFSAKDYFYVAFMTFALWFVTWGVLLTAGVSL
;
A
#
# COMPACT_ATOMS: atom_id res chain seq x y z
N MET A 1 2.94 24.29 -21.90
CA MET A 1 3.15 22.85 -22.15
C MET A 1 4.58 22.52 -21.78
N ALA A 2 4.81 22.24 -20.50
CA ALA A 2 6.13 21.99 -19.91
C ALA A 2 6.31 20.51 -19.58
N GLU A 3 5.74 19.64 -20.43
CA GLU A 3 5.70 18.18 -20.25
C GLU A 3 7.08 17.53 -20.48
N ASN A 4 8.09 18.31 -20.89
CA ASN A 4 9.43 17.88 -21.25
C ASN A 4 10.53 18.39 -20.29
N LEU A 5 10.21 18.73 -19.03
CA LEU A 5 11.20 19.33 -18.11
C LEU A 5 12.09 18.32 -17.37
N ASP A 6 11.63 17.11 -17.04
CA ASP A 6 12.50 16.02 -16.56
C ASP A 6 11.81 14.62 -16.59
N PRO A 7 12.05 13.77 -17.59
CA PRO A 7 11.48 12.42 -17.65
C PRO A 7 11.89 11.54 -16.45
N THR A 8 13.00 11.85 -15.78
CA THR A 8 13.44 11.09 -14.60
C THR A 8 12.60 11.37 -13.37
N ALA A 9 12.01 12.57 -13.25
CA ALA A 9 11.12 12.93 -12.15
C ALA A 9 9.80 12.13 -12.19
N ALA A 10 9.18 12.02 -13.37
CA ALA A 10 7.98 11.22 -13.56
C ALA A 10 8.24 9.73 -13.27
N HIS A 11 9.38 9.22 -13.72
CA HIS A 11 9.79 7.85 -13.45
C HIS A 11 10.02 7.60 -11.95
N ARG A 12 10.75 8.50 -11.26
CA ARG A 12 10.97 8.43 -9.81
C ARG A 12 9.65 8.45 -9.04
N ARG A 13 8.71 9.32 -9.41
CA ARG A 13 7.38 9.36 -8.79
C ARG A 13 6.67 8.02 -8.89
N SER A 14 6.63 7.44 -10.08
CA SER A 14 5.99 6.15 -10.33
C SER A 14 6.64 5.01 -9.51
N LEU A 15 7.97 5.00 -9.45
CA LEU A 15 8.71 4.05 -8.61
C LEU A 15 8.38 4.23 -7.13
N THR A 16 8.41 5.46 -6.62
CA THR A 16 8.10 5.75 -5.21
C THR A 16 6.70 5.28 -4.83
N VAL A 17 5.69 5.57 -5.66
CA VAL A 17 4.30 5.13 -5.41
C VAL A 17 4.20 3.60 -5.39
N THR A 18 4.79 2.94 -6.40
CA THR A 18 4.75 1.48 -6.52
C THR A 18 5.47 0.80 -5.36
N THR A 19 6.67 1.28 -5.01
CA THR A 19 7.48 0.74 -3.91
C THR A 19 6.78 0.91 -2.57
N ILE A 20 6.21 2.09 -2.30
CA ILE A 20 5.49 2.33 -1.03
C ILE A 20 4.25 1.43 -0.94
N ALA A 21 3.41 1.37 -1.98
CA ALA A 21 2.18 0.56 -1.95
C ALA A 21 2.46 -0.94 -1.83
N THR A 22 3.49 -1.45 -2.53
CA THR A 22 3.84 -2.87 -2.48
C THR A 22 4.47 -3.27 -1.15
N LEU A 23 5.40 -2.47 -0.62
CA LEU A 23 6.01 -2.73 0.68
C LEU A 23 5.00 -2.54 1.82
N GLY A 24 4.16 -1.51 1.75
CA GLY A 24 3.13 -1.28 2.76
C GLY A 24 2.08 -2.39 2.75
N GLY A 25 1.68 -2.93 1.59
CA GLY A 25 0.84 -4.13 1.52
C GLY A 25 1.44 -5.33 2.27
N VAL A 26 2.75 -5.59 2.10
CA VAL A 26 3.45 -6.66 2.84
C VAL A 26 3.45 -6.36 4.34
N VAL A 27 3.79 -5.13 4.75
CA VAL A 27 3.78 -4.73 6.17
C VAL A 27 2.38 -4.88 6.78
N ALA A 28 1.32 -4.50 6.05
CA ALA A 28 -0.07 -4.69 6.49
C ALA A 28 -0.38 -6.16 6.77
N ALA A 29 0.20 -7.10 6.00
CA ALA A 29 -0.06 -8.52 6.19
C ALA A 29 0.53 -9.01 7.51
N PHE A 30 1.77 -8.63 7.80
CA PHE A 30 2.41 -8.92 9.09
C PHE A 30 1.66 -8.26 10.26
N VAL A 31 1.23 -7.01 10.11
CA VAL A 31 0.42 -6.34 11.14
C VAL A 31 -0.92 -7.05 11.33
N SER A 32 -1.55 -7.54 10.26
CA SER A 32 -2.82 -8.27 10.35
C SER A 32 -2.64 -9.61 11.06
N GLU A 33 -1.55 -10.33 10.79
CA GLU A 33 -1.25 -11.59 11.48
C GLU A 33 -1.12 -11.41 13.00
N VAL A 34 -0.48 -10.33 13.45
CA VAL A 34 -0.30 -10.06 14.88
C VAL A 34 -1.56 -9.46 15.52
N ALA A 35 -2.31 -8.64 14.79
CA ALA A 35 -3.42 -7.87 15.35
C ALA A 35 -4.80 -8.54 15.21
N VAL A 36 -4.96 -9.51 14.31
CA VAL A 36 -6.26 -10.13 14.00
C VAL A 36 -6.27 -11.58 14.47
N SER A 37 -7.08 -11.86 15.50
CA SER A 37 -7.20 -13.21 16.07
C SER A 37 -8.03 -14.19 15.23
N ASP A 38 -8.93 -13.67 14.39
CA ASP A 38 -9.77 -14.46 13.49
C ASP A 38 -9.59 -13.96 12.05
N PRO A 39 -8.96 -14.75 11.16
CA PRO A 39 -8.73 -14.36 9.77
C PRO A 39 -10.00 -14.07 8.97
N THR A 40 -11.16 -14.56 9.40
CA THR A 40 -12.46 -14.30 8.76
C THR A 40 -13.10 -12.99 9.23
N SER A 41 -12.52 -12.35 10.25
CA SER A 41 -13.01 -11.08 10.79
C SER A 41 -12.76 -9.93 9.83
N ARG A 42 -13.73 -9.01 9.77
CA ARG A 42 -13.60 -7.74 9.02
C ARG A 42 -12.53 -6.81 9.61
N MET A 43 -11.98 -7.15 10.78
CA MET A 43 -10.93 -6.38 11.43
C MET A 43 -9.65 -6.28 10.57
N GLY A 44 -9.33 -7.30 9.76
CA GLY A 44 -8.21 -7.23 8.80
C GLY A 44 -8.40 -6.14 7.73
N LEU A 45 -9.64 -5.87 7.31
CA LEU A 45 -9.94 -4.78 6.37
C LEU A 45 -9.71 -3.40 7.01
N LEU A 46 -9.91 -3.27 8.32
CA LEU A 46 -9.63 -2.03 9.04
C LEU A 46 -8.13 -1.76 9.15
N VAL A 47 -7.33 -2.81 9.36
CA VAL A 47 -5.86 -2.73 9.33
C VAL A 47 -5.38 -2.24 7.98
N LEU A 48 -5.88 -2.85 6.89
CA LEU A 48 -5.58 -2.44 5.53
C LEU A 48 -5.96 -0.97 5.27
N LEU A 49 -7.19 -0.56 5.61
CA LEU A 49 -7.66 0.82 5.44
C LEU A 49 -6.80 1.82 6.22
N GLY A 50 -6.46 1.49 7.46
CA GLY A 50 -5.56 2.31 8.28
C GLY A 50 -4.19 2.46 7.64
N LEU A 51 -3.63 1.37 7.11
CA LEU A 51 -2.31 1.41 6.50
C LEU A 51 -2.30 2.18 5.18
N VAL A 52 -3.34 2.07 4.35
CA VAL A 52 -3.47 2.88 3.12
C VAL A 52 -3.45 4.38 3.44
N ILE A 53 -4.09 4.82 4.53
CA ILE A 53 -4.03 6.22 4.97
C ILE A 53 -2.58 6.60 5.35
N VAL A 54 -1.87 5.72 6.06
CA VAL A 54 -0.47 5.91 6.41
C VAL A 54 0.41 5.98 5.16
N GLU A 55 0.18 5.15 4.16
CA GLU A 55 0.90 5.15 2.88
C GLU A 55 0.72 6.47 2.13
N LEU A 56 -0.49 7.02 2.11
CA LEU A 56 -0.74 8.35 1.54
C LEU A 56 0.02 9.44 2.34
N GLY A 57 0.07 9.35 3.67
CA GLY A 57 0.93 10.23 4.46
C GLY A 57 2.41 10.11 4.10
N LEU A 58 2.88 8.86 3.93
CA LEU A 58 4.26 8.54 3.61
C LEU A 58 4.67 9.05 2.21
N MET A 59 3.80 8.87 1.22
CA MET A 59 3.99 9.40 -0.13
C MET A 59 4.14 10.93 -0.11
N ARG A 60 3.33 11.66 0.68
CA ARG A 60 3.51 13.10 0.87
C ARG A 60 4.88 13.43 1.48
N ALA A 61 5.31 12.67 2.48
CA ALA A 61 6.62 12.87 3.12
C ALA A 61 7.80 12.65 2.16
N PHE A 62 7.65 11.76 1.18
CA PHE A 62 8.64 11.53 0.12
C PHE A 62 8.52 12.47 -1.09
N GLY A 63 7.71 13.54 -0.98
CA GLY A 63 7.58 14.57 -2.01
C GLY A 63 6.67 14.20 -3.18
N VAL A 64 5.81 13.18 -3.02
CA VAL A 64 4.74 12.89 -3.99
C VAL A 64 3.60 13.88 -3.76
N ASP A 65 3.25 14.65 -4.79
CA ASP A 65 2.10 15.55 -4.72
C ASP A 65 0.79 14.77 -4.88
N ILE A 66 0.21 14.38 -3.76
CA ILE A 66 -1.08 13.69 -3.71
C ILE A 66 -2.25 14.66 -3.96
N GLY A 67 -2.00 15.98 -3.95
CA GLY A 67 -2.99 16.98 -4.38
C GLY A 67 -3.33 16.87 -5.86
N GLU A 68 -2.38 16.39 -6.68
CA GLU A 68 -2.58 16.15 -8.12
C GLU A 68 -3.14 14.76 -8.43
N PHE A 69 -3.33 13.89 -7.42
CA PHE A 69 -3.81 12.53 -7.67
C PHE A 69 -5.26 12.55 -8.17
N SER A 70 -5.48 11.84 -9.27
CA SER A 70 -6.82 11.51 -9.73
C SER A 70 -7.39 10.34 -8.92
N ALA A 71 -8.70 10.11 -9.00
CA ALA A 71 -9.35 8.97 -8.36
C ALA A 71 -8.71 7.63 -8.76
N LYS A 72 -8.19 7.53 -9.99
CA LYS A 72 -7.46 6.35 -10.47
C LYS A 72 -6.17 6.08 -9.68
N ASP A 73 -5.45 7.13 -9.29
CA ASP A 73 -4.16 6.99 -8.59
C ASP A 73 -4.38 6.52 -7.15
N TYR A 74 -5.39 7.07 -6.48
CA TYR A 74 -5.82 6.57 -5.17
C TYR A 74 -6.29 5.11 -5.23
N PHE A 75 -7.07 4.77 -6.26
CA PHE A 75 -7.52 3.39 -6.48
C PHE A 75 -6.32 2.46 -6.73
N TYR A 76 -5.34 2.90 -7.52
CA TYR A 76 -4.13 2.13 -7.77
C TYR A 76 -3.38 1.82 -6.47
N VAL A 77 -3.14 2.82 -5.62
CA VAL A 77 -2.48 2.62 -4.32
C VAL A 77 -3.27 1.62 -3.48
N ALA A 78 -4.56 1.88 -3.26
CA ALA A 78 -5.39 1.02 -2.44
C ALA A 78 -5.46 -0.43 -2.97
N PHE A 79 -5.56 -0.61 -4.29
CA PHE A 79 -5.62 -1.92 -4.92
C PHE A 79 -4.29 -2.66 -4.83
N MET A 80 -3.16 -1.98 -5.06
CA MET A 80 -1.84 -2.60 -4.97
C MET A 80 -1.53 -3.02 -3.53
N THR A 81 -1.82 -2.17 -2.55
CA THR A 81 -1.67 -2.47 -1.13
C THR A 81 -2.56 -3.65 -0.74
N PHE A 82 -3.82 -3.66 -1.16
CA PHE A 82 -4.75 -4.78 -0.94
C PHE A 82 -4.23 -6.09 -1.53
N ALA A 83 -3.76 -6.07 -2.79
CA ALA A 83 -3.32 -7.28 -3.47
C ALA A 83 -2.11 -7.91 -2.77
N LEU A 84 -1.11 -7.10 -2.42
CA LEU A 84 0.09 -7.58 -1.71
C LEU A 84 -0.26 -8.04 -0.29
N TRP A 85 -1.08 -7.27 0.43
CA TRP A 85 -1.60 -7.66 1.73
C TRP A 85 -2.30 -9.02 1.70
N PHE A 86 -3.25 -9.20 0.78
CA PHE A 86 -4.06 -10.40 0.68
C PHE A 86 -3.22 -11.63 0.34
N VAL A 87 -2.30 -11.51 -0.63
CA VAL A 87 -1.42 -12.62 -1.02
C VAL A 87 -0.46 -12.97 0.11
N THR A 88 0.22 -11.98 0.71
CA THR A 88 1.17 -12.24 1.79
C THR A 88 0.49 -12.84 3.01
N TRP A 89 -0.66 -12.29 3.43
CA TRP A 89 -1.37 -12.82 4.61
C TRP A 89 -1.95 -14.21 4.34
N GLY A 90 -2.51 -14.44 3.14
CA GLY A 90 -2.95 -15.77 2.73
C GLY A 90 -1.84 -16.81 2.74
N VAL A 91 -0.61 -16.43 2.35
CA VAL A 91 0.56 -17.31 2.44
C VAL A 91 0.94 -17.60 3.91
N LEU A 92 0.96 -16.59 4.78
CA LEU A 92 1.25 -16.77 6.21
C LEU A 92 0.27 -17.76 6.87
N LEU A 93 -1.02 -17.57 6.61
CA LEU A 93 -2.10 -18.44 7.11
C LEU A 93 -1.98 -19.87 6.56
N THR A 94 -1.68 -20.02 5.26
CA THR A 94 -1.53 -21.34 4.62
C THR A 94 -0.29 -22.08 5.12
N ALA A 95 0.79 -21.33 5.40
CA ALA A 95 2.02 -21.88 5.97
C ALA A 95 1.90 -22.20 7.48
N GLY A 96 0.82 -21.79 8.14
CA GLY A 96 0.62 -21.97 9.57
C GLY A 96 1.62 -21.18 10.42
N VAL A 97 2.11 -20.05 9.89
CA VAL A 97 3.00 -19.14 10.64
C VAL A 97 2.18 -18.43 11.71
N SER A 98 2.71 -18.34 12.93
CA SER A 98 2.15 -17.56 14.03
C SER A 98 3.26 -16.67 14.59
N LEU A 99 2.97 -15.36 14.69
CA LEU A 99 3.88 -14.30 15.14
C LEU A 99 3.56 -13.81 16.55
#